data_AF-A0A9W6LY76-F1
#
_entry.id   AF-A0A9W6LY76-F1
#
_cell.length_a   1.000
_cell.length_b   1.000
_cell.length_c   1.000
_cell.angle_alpha   90.00
_cell.angle_beta   90.00
_cell.angle_gamma   90.00
#
_symmetry.space_group_name_H-M   'P 1'
#
loop_
_entity.id
_entity.type
_entity.pdbx_description
1 polymer ?
#
loop_
_entity_poly.entity_id
_entity_poly.type
_entity_poly.pdbx_seq_one_letter_code
_entity_poly.pdbx_strand_id
1 'polypeptide(L)' 'MSTVIGVIVCFALFLGGLLLFGIATTLPAWQAAVFFAGIVCVALSIAIPVHVLPKFD' A
#
# COMPACT_ATOMS: atom_id res chain seq x y z
N MET A 1 -11.64 -10.52 -15.28
CA MET A 1 -10.70 -9.38 -15.41
C MET A 1 -10.55 -8.58 -14.12
N SER A 2 -11.63 -8.29 -13.38
CA SER A 2 -11.60 -7.42 -12.17
C SER A 2 -10.69 -7.89 -11.03
N THR A 3 -10.55 -9.21 -10.81
CA THR A 3 -9.74 -9.75 -9.70
C THR A 3 -8.24 -9.56 -9.91
N VAL A 4 -7.75 -9.79 -11.14
CA VAL A 4 -6.34 -9.59 -11.50
C VAL A 4 -5.96 -8.12 -11.30
N ILE A 5 -6.84 -7.20 -11.69
CA ILE A 5 -6.67 -5.77 -11.45
C ILE A 5 -6.60 -5.49 -9.95
N GLY A 6 -7.50 -6.07 -9.14
CA GLY A 6 -7.48 -5.94 -7.68
C GLY A 6 -6.15 -6.39 -7.06
N VAL A 7 -5.64 -7.55 -7.47
CA VAL A 7 -4.34 -8.06 -6.99
C VAL A 7 -3.19 -7.15 -7.38
N ILE A 8 -3.16 -6.68 -8.63
CA ILE A 8 -2.12 -5.75 -9.12
C ILE A 8 -2.15 -4.45 -8.32
N VAL A 9 -3.33 -3.89 -8.03
CA VAL A 9 -3.48 -2.66 -7.24
C VAL A 9 -2.98 -2.87 -5.80
N CYS A 10 -3.31 -4.00 -5.17
CA CYS A 10 -2.83 -4.32 -3.83
C CYS A 10 -1.31 -4.48 -3.80
N PHE A 11 -0.74 -5.14 -4.81
CA PHE A 11 0.71 -5.30 -4.93
C PHE A 11 1.42 -3.95 -5.18
N ALA A 12 0.83 -3.09 -6.01
CA ALA A 12 1.33 -1.73 -6.22
C ALA A 12 1.29 -0.88 -4.94
N LEU A 13 0.22 -0.98 -4.14
CA LEU A 13 0.13 -0.33 -2.82
C LEU A 13 1.20 -0.83 -1.86
N PHE A 14 1.48 -2.14 -1.87
CA PHE A 14 2.52 -2.72 -1.03
C PHE A 14 3.91 -2.18 -1.41
N LEU A 15 4.29 -2.27 -2.69
CA LEU A 15 5.56 -1.75 -3.19
C LEU A 15 5.69 -0.23 -3.00
N GLY A 16 4.59 0.51 -3.23
CA GLY A 16 4.53 1.95 -2.98
C GLY A 16 4.76 2.28 -1.51
N GLY A 17 4.18 1.51 -0.59
CA GLY A 17 4.41 1.64 0.85
C GLY A 17 5.88 1.39 1.25
N LEU A 18 6.51 0.35 0.71
CA LEU A 18 7.94 0.09 0.92
C LEU A 18 8.83 1.21 0.36
N LEU A 19 8.48 1.74 -0.81
CA LEU A 19 9.18 2.88 -1.40
C LEU A 19 9.06 4.12 -0.51
N LEU A 20 7.85 4.43 -0.01
CA LEU A 20 7.58 5.53 0.92
C LEU A 20 8.45 5.44 2.17
N PHE A 21 8.60 4.24 2.75
CA PHE A 21 9.51 4.04 3.88
C PHE A 21 10.98 4.31 3.52
N GLY A 22 11.42 3.88 2.33
CA GLY A 22 12.78 4.12 1.86
C GLY A 22 13.11 5.61 1.69
N ILE A 23 12.17 6.39 1.16
CA ILE A 23 12.37 7.84 0.90
C ILE A 23 11.98 8.74 2.08
N ALA A 24 11.33 8.20 3.13
CA ALA A 24 10.83 9.01 4.24
C ALA A 24 11.94 9.81 4.92
N THR A 25 13.13 9.24 5.09
CA THR A 25 14.26 9.91 5.74
C THR A 25 14.95 10.95 4.85
N THR A 26 14.73 10.90 3.53
CA THR A 26 15.38 11.79 2.56
C THR A 26 14.57 13.05 2.28
N LEU A 27 13.37 13.19 2.84
CA LEU A 27 12.46 14.32 2.63
C LEU A 27 12.42 15.24 3.87
N PRO A 28 13.19 16.36 3.89
CA PRO A 28 13.18 17.30 5.00
C PRO A 28 11.76 17.83 5.26
N ALA A 29 11.40 17.99 6.54
CA ALA A 29 10.08 18.44 7.02
C ALA A 29 8.89 17.50 6.73
N TRP A 30 9.04 16.47 5.89
CA TRP A 30 7.97 15.54 5.53
C TRP A 30 8.19 14.11 6.05
N GLN A 31 9.24 13.87 6.83
CA GLN A 31 9.63 12.51 7.25
C GLN A 31 8.47 11.75 7.92
N ALA A 32 7.82 12.39 8.89
CA ALA A 32 6.72 11.76 9.63
C ALA A 32 5.53 11.46 8.71
N ALA A 33 5.09 12.43 7.91
CA ALA A 33 3.94 12.27 7.02
C ALA A 33 4.18 11.14 5.99
N VAL A 34 5.35 11.11 5.37
CA VAL A 34 5.72 10.10 4.37
C VAL A 34 5.86 8.71 5.00
N PHE A 35 6.43 8.64 6.21
CA PHE A 35 6.50 7.39 6.96
C PHE A 35 5.10 6.86 7.30
N PHE A 36 4.20 7.70 7.83
CA PHE A 36 2.82 7.30 8.11
C PHE A 36 2.06 6.92 6.84
N ALA A 37 2.27 7.61 5.72
CA ALA A 37 1.70 7.22 4.44
C ALA A 37 2.15 5.82 4.02
N GLY A 38 3.42 5.48 4.23
CA GLY A 38 3.94 4.12 4.01
C GLY A 38 3.19 3.06 4.83
N ILE A 39 2.93 3.34 6.12
CA ILE A 39 2.14 2.45 7.00
C ILE A 39 0.75 2.23 6.42
N VAL A 40 0.06 3.32 6.05
CA VAL A 40 -1.29 3.26 5.49
C VAL A 40 -1.31 2.47 4.17
N CYS A 41 -0.35 2.70 3.27
CA CYS A 41 -0.25 1.97 2.00
C CYS A 41 -0.05 0.46 2.22
N VAL A 42 0.85 0.06 3.13
CA VAL A 42 1.06 -1.35 3.45
C VAL A 42 -0.16 -1.95 4.13
N ALA A 43 -0.78 -1.26 5.10
CA ALA A 43 -2.00 -1.73 5.76
C ALA A 43 -3.14 -1.95 4.76
N LEU A 44 -3.35 -1.01 3.82
CA LEU A 44 -4.38 -1.12 2.79
C LEU A 44 -4.11 -2.25 1.80
N SER A 45 -2.84 -2.50 1.45
CA SER A 45 -2.47 -3.62 0.57
C SER A 45 -2.92 -5.00 1.10
N ILE A 46 -3.05 -5.12 2.42
CA ILE A 46 -3.51 -6.34 3.10
C ILE A 46 -5.01 -6.25 3.41
N ALA A 47 -5.50 -5.08 3.86
CA ALA A 47 -6.90 -4.91 4.23
C ALA A 47 -7.85 -5.10 3.03
N ILE A 48 -7.50 -4.59 1.85
CA ILE A 48 -8.31 -4.68 0.64
C ILE A 48 -8.56 -6.14 0.21
N PRO A 49 -7.56 -7.01 0.03
CA PRO A 49 -7.80 -8.40 -0.37
C PRO A 49 -8.53 -9.21 0.70
N VAL A 50 -8.37 -8.87 1.99
CA VAL A 50 -9.00 -9.61 3.10
C VAL A 50 -10.47 -9.23 3.30
N HIS A 51 -10.82 -7.95 3.15
CA HIS A 51 -12.15 -7.44 3.54
C HIS A 51 -12.98 -6.90 2.37
N VAL A 52 -12.36 -6.48 1.27
CA VAL A 52 -13.03 -5.74 0.18
C VAL A 52 -13.16 -6.59 -1.08
N LEU A 53 -12.15 -7.39 -1.42
CA LEU A 53 -12.24 -8.28 -2.57
C LEU A 53 -13.15 -9.47 -2.23
N PRO A 54 -14.16 -9.78 -3.07
CA PRO A 54 -15.01 -10.94 -2.86
C PRO A 54 -14.17 -12.23 -2.85
N LYS A 55 -14.45 -13.11 -1.89
CA LYS A 55 -13.86 -14.46 -1.84
C LYS A 55 -14.16 -15.15 -3.18
N PHE A 56 -13.13 -15.76 -3.74
CA PHE A 56 -13.25 -16.65 -4.89
C PHE A 56 -14.26 -17.76 -4.54
N ASP A 57 -15.40 -17.78 -5.22
CA ASP A 57 -16.17 -19.00 -5.49
C ASP A 57 -15.88 -19.42 -6.94
#